data_AF-A0A930ZE96-F1
#
_entry.id   AF-A0A930ZE96-F1
#
_cell.length_a   1.000
_cell.length_b   1.000
_cell.length_c   1.000
_cell.angle_alpha   90.00
_cell.angle_beta   90.00
_cell.angle_gamma   90.00
#
_symmetry.space_group_name_H-M   'P 1'
#
loop_
_entity.id
_entity.type
_entity.pdbx_description
1 polymer ?
#
loop_
_entity_poly.entity_id
_entity_poly.type
_entity_poly.pdbx_seq_one_letter_code
_entity_poly.pdbx_strand_id
1 'polypeptide(L)'
;MRQDTSNIKHRRLSLKSGQWAMGYGLWAMGFLLGSFALAGQAKLELYGKAQVVRSDGSAQSYNRSGGAALNLSLDAGDRLCVTEGKGKLSYGVKAYILQSPGASCFELAKPKSFWDNLMAGCQDIGVCKKEAEKAFVKEAKSRGAEGSAPALYLPADYSLATLSLPIAEGQSLRLIKASKKELMSLSSDGNGLFVLPVDKLKLASSIEVQNASGVVVYAAPVRWVRLESEVTPTNSHEAALALWLTSNVSYAPAAYSYLLASSDSDLAKVVENRIQAEFRGTAR
;
A
#
# COMPACT_ATOMS: atom_id res chain seq x y z
N MET A 1 20.73 -29.14 -66.75
CA MET A 1 19.72 -29.24 -65.67
C MET A 1 20.44 -29.73 -64.41
N ARG A 2 20.38 -28.95 -63.33
CA ARG A 2 21.17 -29.05 -62.09
C ARG A 2 20.75 -30.30 -61.30
N GLN A 3 21.65 -31.26 -61.09
CA GLN A 3 22.46 -31.49 -59.88
C GLN A 3 21.65 -31.71 -58.60
N ASP A 4 21.40 -32.99 -58.34
CA ASP A 4 21.01 -33.58 -57.07
C ASP A 4 22.26 -34.25 -56.46
N THR A 5 22.61 -33.94 -55.22
CA THR A 5 23.49 -34.75 -54.34
C THR A 5 23.62 -34.14 -52.94
N SER A 6 23.14 -34.89 -51.94
CA SER A 6 23.75 -35.19 -50.62
C SER A 6 24.59 -34.13 -49.87
N ASN A 7 24.24 -33.88 -48.59
CA ASN A 7 25.07 -34.17 -47.39
C ASN A 7 24.51 -33.50 -46.13
N ILE A 8 24.07 -34.26 -45.11
CA ILE A 8 24.83 -34.61 -43.89
C ILE A 8 25.44 -33.40 -43.15
N LYS A 9 24.93 -33.11 -41.94
CA LYS A 9 25.79 -32.99 -40.73
C LYS A 9 25.03 -32.89 -39.41
N HIS A 10 25.43 -33.80 -38.52
CA HIS A 10 25.22 -33.80 -37.08
C HIS A 10 25.54 -32.47 -36.39
N ARG A 11 24.80 -32.17 -35.30
CA ARG A 11 25.39 -31.72 -34.03
C ARG A 11 24.47 -32.09 -32.85
N ARG A 12 24.83 -33.16 -32.14
CA ARG A 12 24.68 -33.24 -30.67
C ARG A 12 25.95 -32.64 -30.07
N LEU A 13 25.80 -31.70 -29.14
CA LEU A 13 26.72 -31.36 -28.03
C LEU A 13 25.79 -30.73 -26.97
N SER A 14 25.35 -31.43 -25.93
CA SER A 14 26.08 -31.69 -24.68
C SER A 14 26.96 -30.53 -24.27
N LEU A 15 26.58 -29.79 -23.23
CA LEU A 15 27.50 -29.16 -22.28
C LEU A 15 26.73 -28.58 -21.06
N LYS A 16 26.96 -29.25 -19.93
CA LYS A 16 27.19 -28.70 -18.58
C LYS A 16 26.02 -28.06 -17.81
N SER A 17 25.57 -28.87 -16.85
CA SER A 17 25.54 -28.48 -15.43
C SER A 17 26.51 -27.35 -15.10
N GLY A 18 25.96 -26.18 -14.76
CA GLY A 18 26.71 -24.99 -14.39
C GLY A 18 25.84 -24.07 -13.54
N GLN A 19 25.78 -24.41 -12.25
CA GLN A 19 25.69 -23.48 -11.11
C GLN A 19 25.31 -22.03 -11.45
N TRP A 20 24.07 -21.62 -11.19
CA TRP A 20 23.72 -20.25 -10.77
C TRP A 20 22.48 -20.30 -9.87
N ALA A 21 22.54 -21.13 -8.83
CA ALA A 21 21.71 -21.01 -7.65
C ALA A 21 22.62 -20.48 -6.54
N MET A 22 22.83 -19.17 -6.49
CA MET A 22 23.36 -18.39 -5.36
C MET A 22 23.61 -16.96 -5.87
N GLY A 23 22.86 -15.97 -5.38
CA GLY A 23 23.14 -14.58 -5.75
C GLY A 23 22.15 -13.50 -5.31
N TYR A 24 20.95 -13.84 -4.82
CA TYR A 24 19.97 -12.83 -4.39
C TYR A 24 19.41 -13.05 -2.99
N GLY A 25 20.10 -13.86 -2.17
CA GLY A 25 19.68 -14.21 -0.80
C GLY A 25 20.37 -13.43 0.33
N LEU A 26 21.18 -12.40 0.04
CA LEU A 26 21.98 -11.72 1.08
C LEU A 26 21.81 -10.20 1.19
N TRP A 27 21.02 -9.55 0.32
CA TRP A 27 20.76 -8.10 0.44
C TRP A 27 19.46 -7.75 1.17
N ALA A 28 18.58 -8.74 1.40
CA ALA A 28 17.34 -8.54 2.16
C ALA A 28 17.50 -8.74 3.68
N MET A 29 18.64 -9.26 4.14
CA MET A 29 18.86 -9.61 5.55
C MET A 29 19.60 -8.51 6.35
N GLY A 30 20.07 -7.45 5.69
CA GLY A 30 20.70 -6.29 6.35
C GLY A 30 19.72 -5.17 6.75
N PHE A 31 18.56 -5.08 6.09
CA PHE A 31 17.61 -3.99 6.32
C PHE A 31 16.50 -4.33 7.34
N LEU A 32 16.35 -5.61 7.72
CA LEU A 32 15.27 -6.08 8.61
C LEU A 32 15.72 -6.40 10.04
N LEU A 33 17.02 -6.34 10.35
CA LEU A 33 17.57 -6.68 11.69
C LEU A 33 18.09 -5.48 12.49
N GLY A 34 17.93 -4.25 12.01
CA GLY A 34 18.50 -3.05 12.65
C GLY A 34 17.60 -2.29 13.63
N SER A 35 16.28 -2.54 13.66
CA SER A 35 15.35 -1.62 14.34
C SER A 35 14.37 -2.26 15.33
N PHE A 36 14.48 -3.56 15.60
CA PHE A 36 13.81 -4.17 16.76
C PHE A 36 14.75 -4.25 17.95
N ALA A 37 15.41 -3.13 18.28
CA ALA A 37 15.90 -2.96 19.63
C ALA A 37 14.65 -2.86 20.51
N LEU A 38 14.36 -3.94 21.26
CA LEU A 38 13.43 -4.00 22.38
C LEU A 38 13.33 -2.60 23.00
N ALA A 39 12.11 -2.04 23.07
CA ALA A 39 11.84 -0.77 23.73
C ALA A 39 12.35 -0.86 25.17
N GLY A 40 13.61 -0.47 25.37
CA GLY A 40 14.26 -0.56 26.65
C GLY A 40 13.58 0.41 27.59
N GLN A 41 13.16 -0.06 28.77
CA GLN A 41 12.56 0.80 29.78
C GLN A 41 13.45 2.02 30.02
N ALA A 42 12.87 3.22 29.93
CA ALA A 42 13.59 4.46 30.10
C ALA A 42 14.00 4.60 31.58
N LYS A 43 15.26 4.92 31.85
CA LYS A 43 15.76 5.11 33.22
C LYS A 43 16.12 6.57 33.46
N LEU A 44 15.52 7.19 34.46
CA LEU A 44 15.78 8.58 34.82
C LEU A 44 16.46 8.67 36.19
N GLU A 45 17.71 9.12 36.20
CA GLU A 45 18.38 9.59 37.41
C GLU A 45 18.03 11.06 37.62
N LEU A 46 17.28 11.37 38.69
CA LEU A 46 16.70 12.71 38.92
C LEU A 46 17.22 13.34 40.21
N TYR A 47 17.71 14.56 40.09
CA TYR A 47 18.09 15.46 41.17
C TYR A 47 17.29 16.76 41.02
N GLY A 48 16.02 16.73 41.44
CA GLY A 48 15.06 17.81 41.37
C GLY A 48 13.65 17.32 41.02
N LYS A 49 12.93 18.08 40.19
CA LYS A 49 11.58 17.75 39.74
C LYS A 49 11.54 17.50 38.25
N ALA A 50 10.77 16.49 37.85
CA ALA A 50 10.48 16.19 36.46
C ALA A 50 8.98 15.92 36.26
N GLN A 51 8.50 16.13 35.04
CA GLN A 51 7.14 15.88 34.64
C GLN A 51 7.14 15.09 33.34
N VAL A 52 6.39 13.99 33.30
CA VAL A 52 6.06 13.26 32.08
C VAL A 52 4.68 13.73 31.64
N VAL A 53 4.59 14.33 30.47
CA VAL A 53 3.34 14.65 29.78
C VAL A 53 3.09 13.54 28.78
N ARG A 54 1.96 12.86 28.91
CA ARG A 54 1.54 11.77 28.03
C ARG A 54 0.96 12.31 26.74
N SER A 55 0.93 11.46 25.72
CA SER A 55 0.31 11.78 24.43
C SER A 55 -1.18 12.14 24.51
N ASP A 56 -1.91 11.68 25.53
CA ASP A 56 -3.31 12.03 25.82
C ASP A 56 -3.47 13.36 26.59
N GLY A 57 -2.36 14.05 26.88
CA GLY A 57 -2.33 15.31 27.63
C GLY A 57 -2.34 15.14 29.15
N SER A 58 -2.45 13.92 29.67
CA SER A 58 -2.29 13.67 31.11
C SER A 58 -0.84 13.91 31.54
N ALA A 59 -0.63 14.33 32.79
CA ALA A 59 0.70 14.63 33.27
C ALA A 59 1.00 13.98 34.63
N GLN A 60 2.19 13.40 34.75
CA GLN A 60 2.67 12.75 35.96
C GLN A 60 3.97 13.43 36.42
N SER A 61 3.99 13.89 37.67
CA SER A 61 5.14 14.59 38.24
C SER A 61 5.95 13.70 39.19
N TYR A 62 7.26 13.85 39.15
CA TYR A 62 8.24 13.13 39.96
C TYR A 62 9.13 14.14 40.68
N ASN A 63 9.38 13.91 41.96
CA ASN A 63 10.30 14.72 42.77
C ASN A 63 11.29 13.80 43.49
N ARG A 64 12.58 14.01 43.28
CA ARG A 64 13.66 13.21 43.86
C ARG A 64 14.89 14.07 44.14
N SER A 65 15.58 13.80 45.24
CA SER A 65 16.85 14.43 45.58
C SER A 65 18.03 13.46 45.34
N GLY A 66 18.07 12.82 44.17
CA GLY A 66 19.05 11.77 43.84
C GLY A 66 18.65 10.35 44.25
N GLY A 67 19.56 9.40 44.03
CA GLY A 67 19.38 7.99 44.38
C GLY A 67 19.21 7.06 43.16
N ALA A 68 18.55 5.92 43.38
CA ALA A 68 18.31 4.92 42.33
C ALA A 68 17.48 5.50 41.18
N ALA A 69 17.82 5.13 39.95
CA ALA A 69 17.13 5.59 38.75
C ALA A 69 15.64 5.16 38.77
N LEU A 70 14.77 6.10 38.40
CA LEU A 70 13.35 5.82 38.17
C LEU A 70 13.20 5.06 36.86
N ASN A 71 12.53 3.91 36.89
CA ASN A 71 12.08 3.24 35.67
C ASN A 71 10.81 3.95 35.19
N LEU A 72 10.88 4.58 34.03
CA LEU A 72 9.77 5.23 33.37
C LEU A 72 9.27 4.33 32.24
N SER A 73 7.97 4.03 32.26
CA SER A 73 7.28 3.49 31.10
C SER A 73 6.88 4.67 30.23
N LEU A 74 7.67 4.96 29.21
CA LEU A 74 7.40 6.03 28.24
C LEU A 74 6.83 5.40 26.97
N ASP A 75 5.73 5.95 26.49
CA ASP A 75 5.11 5.60 25.22
C ASP A 75 5.47 6.61 24.13
N ALA A 76 5.27 6.20 22.88
CA ALA A 76 5.50 7.03 21.72
C ALA A 76 4.76 8.38 21.80
N GLY A 77 5.49 9.49 21.68
CA GLY A 77 4.94 10.85 21.80
C GLY A 77 4.84 11.38 23.23
N ASP A 78 5.26 10.62 24.25
CA ASP A 78 5.40 11.13 25.61
C ASP A 78 6.57 12.11 25.72
N ARG A 79 6.38 13.14 26.54
CA ARG A 79 7.37 14.20 26.76
C ARG A 79 7.80 14.26 28.22
N LEU A 80 9.08 14.02 28.47
CA LEU A 80 9.70 14.17 29.78
C LEU A 80 10.40 15.53 29.88
N CYS A 81 9.98 16.36 30.82
CA CYS A 81 10.59 17.66 31.11
C CYS A 81 11.18 17.67 32.53
N VAL A 82 12.43 18.09 32.68
CA VAL A 82 12.98 18.42 34.01
C VAL A 82 12.61 19.87 34.30
N THR A 83 11.74 20.07 35.29
CA THR A 83 11.18 21.38 35.65
C THR A 83 12.05 22.09 36.70
N GLU A 84 12.77 21.33 37.52
CA GLU A 84 13.68 21.86 38.54
C GLU A 84 14.89 20.93 38.69
N GLY A 85 16.10 21.49 38.79
CA GLY A 85 17.32 20.69 38.98
C GLY A 85 17.84 20.01 37.70
N LYS A 86 18.38 18.79 37.84
CA LYS A 86 19.07 18.06 36.77
C LYS A 86 18.58 16.61 36.69
N GLY A 87 18.45 16.09 35.47
CA GLY A 87 18.10 14.71 35.20
C GLY A 87 19.00 14.08 34.14
N LYS A 88 19.37 12.82 34.31
CA LYS A 88 20.01 12.01 33.26
C LYS A 88 19.06 10.91 32.84
N LEU A 89 18.55 11.00 31.62
CA LEU A 89 17.68 10.00 31.01
C LEU A 89 18.52 9.03 30.19
N SER A 90 18.38 7.73 30.45
CA SER A 90 18.96 6.66 29.65
C SER A 90 17.85 5.91 28.93
N TYR A 91 17.91 5.86 27.59
CA TYR A 91 16.93 5.18 26.75
C TYR A 91 17.63 4.44 25.62
N GLY A 92 17.46 3.12 25.58
CA GLY A 92 18.27 2.24 24.72
C GLY A 92 19.76 2.38 25.02
N VAL A 93 20.57 2.64 24.00
CA VAL A 93 22.03 2.87 24.12
C VAL A 93 22.40 4.35 24.33
N LYS A 94 21.42 5.26 24.34
CA LYS A 94 21.66 6.71 24.42
C LYS A 94 21.36 7.24 25.81
N ALA A 95 22.16 8.22 26.24
CA ALA A 95 21.95 8.97 27.47
C ALA A 95 21.82 10.47 27.16
N TYR A 96 20.85 11.12 27.78
CA TYR A 96 20.51 12.52 27.61
C TYR A 96 20.58 13.22 28.96
N ILE A 97 21.18 14.41 28.99
CA ILE A 97 21.28 15.24 30.18
C ILE A 97 20.27 16.39 30.03
N LEU A 98 19.33 16.46 30.95
CA LEU A 98 18.24 17.44 30.99
C LEU A 98 18.46 18.36 32.21
N GLN A 99 18.48 19.68 32.03
CA GLN A 99 18.77 20.62 33.13
C GLN A 99 17.89 21.88 33.04
N SER A 100 17.44 22.38 34.19
CA SER A 100 16.84 23.71 34.33
C SER A 100 17.93 24.75 34.68
N PRO A 101 17.91 26.01 34.17
CA PRO A 101 16.86 26.70 33.41
C PRO A 101 17.22 26.74 31.92
N GLY A 102 17.07 25.61 31.23
CA GLY A 102 17.29 25.50 29.80
C GLY A 102 16.48 24.32 29.30
N ALA A 103 15.18 24.55 29.15
CA ALA A 103 14.11 23.56 28.96
C ALA A 103 14.36 22.53 27.84
N SER A 104 15.27 21.58 28.06
CA SER A 104 15.39 20.38 27.25
C SER A 104 14.39 19.38 27.78
N CYS A 105 13.18 19.42 27.23
CA CYS A 105 12.29 18.29 27.34
C CYS A 105 12.75 17.23 26.34
N PHE A 106 12.79 15.98 26.78
CA PHE A 106 12.98 14.84 25.90
C PHE A 106 11.60 14.35 25.47
N GLU A 107 11.32 14.40 24.17
CA GLU A 107 10.13 13.77 23.59
C GLU A 107 10.54 12.41 23.02
N LEU A 108 9.86 11.35 23.46
CA LEU A 108 10.07 10.04 22.87
C LEU A 108 9.46 10.07 21.47
N ALA A 109 10.33 9.99 20.45
CA ALA A 109 9.91 10.06 19.06
C ALA A 109 8.78 9.06 18.80
N LYS A 110 7.66 9.54 18.25
CA LYS A 110 6.65 8.65 17.71
C LYS A 110 7.35 7.74 16.68
N PRO A 111 7.13 6.41 16.70
CA PRO A 111 7.63 5.56 15.63
C PRO A 111 7.06 6.17 14.35
N LYS A 112 7.96 6.65 13.48
CA LYS A 112 7.55 7.07 12.13
C LYS A 112 6.80 5.89 11.56
N SER A 113 5.54 6.08 11.22
CA SER A 113 4.78 5.00 10.61
C SER A 113 5.54 4.54 9.37
N PHE A 114 5.37 3.29 8.97
CA PHE A 114 5.87 2.82 7.68
C PHE A 114 5.51 3.82 6.55
N TRP A 115 4.32 4.42 6.64
CA TRP A 115 3.87 5.51 5.78
C TRP A 115 4.61 6.82 5.97
N ASP A 116 4.96 7.26 7.18
CA ASP A 116 5.80 8.45 7.39
C ASP A 116 7.22 8.25 6.85
N ASN A 117 7.75 7.02 6.89
CA ASN A 117 9.05 6.70 6.29
C ASN A 117 8.96 6.58 4.77
N LEU A 118 7.87 6.02 4.24
CA LEU A 118 7.59 5.97 2.81
C LEU A 118 7.35 7.40 2.26
N MET A 119 6.56 8.22 2.94
CA MET A 119 6.29 9.63 2.64
C MET A 119 7.51 10.52 2.83
N ALA A 120 8.36 10.29 3.84
CA ALA A 120 9.64 10.98 3.98
C ALA A 120 10.64 10.57 2.88
N GLY A 121 10.61 9.31 2.42
CA GLY A 121 11.30 8.88 1.20
C GLY A 121 10.69 9.47 -0.09
N CYS A 122 9.40 9.82 -0.06
CA CYS A 122 8.66 10.51 -1.11
C CYS A 122 8.71 12.04 -1.06
N GLN A 123 9.47 12.66 -0.15
CA GLN A 123 9.61 14.13 -0.12
C GLN A 123 10.29 14.70 -1.36
N ASP A 124 10.97 13.86 -2.14
CA ASP A 124 11.17 14.13 -3.56
C ASP A 124 9.91 13.67 -4.31
N ILE A 125 8.93 14.57 -4.41
CA ILE A 125 7.62 14.34 -5.08
C ILE A 125 7.81 13.74 -6.49
N GLY A 126 8.92 14.05 -7.16
CA GLY A 126 9.28 13.49 -8.47
C GLY A 126 9.74 12.03 -8.45
N VAL A 127 10.29 11.51 -7.34
CA VAL A 127 10.79 10.13 -7.24
C VAL A 127 9.67 9.17 -6.92
N CYS A 128 8.77 9.48 -5.98
CA CYS A 128 7.63 8.60 -5.73
C CYS A 128 6.60 8.62 -6.86
N LYS A 129 6.39 9.77 -7.52
CA LYS A 129 5.61 9.80 -8.77
C LYS A 129 6.26 8.91 -9.84
N LYS A 130 7.58 8.99 -10.05
CA LYS A 130 8.29 8.15 -11.04
C LYS A 130 8.35 6.67 -10.66
N GLU A 131 8.51 6.32 -9.38
CA GLU A 131 8.56 4.92 -8.94
C GLU A 131 7.15 4.30 -8.92
N ALA A 132 6.12 5.07 -8.55
CA ALA A 132 4.72 4.69 -8.75
C ALA A 132 4.45 4.51 -10.26
N GLU A 133 4.72 5.52 -11.11
CA GLU A 133 4.57 5.46 -12.56
C GLU A 133 5.33 4.26 -13.17
N LYS A 134 6.57 3.99 -12.76
CA LYS A 134 7.33 2.81 -13.22
C LYS A 134 6.70 1.49 -12.78
N ALA A 135 6.11 1.44 -11.59
CA ALA A 135 5.33 0.28 -11.16
C ALA A 135 4.05 0.12 -12.01
N PHE A 136 3.41 1.23 -12.42
CA PHE A 136 2.23 1.21 -13.29
C PHE A 136 2.57 0.78 -14.73
N VAL A 137 3.78 1.08 -15.19
CA VAL A 137 4.30 0.63 -16.50
C VAL A 137 4.62 -0.86 -16.51
N LYS A 138 4.95 -1.46 -15.36
CA LYS A 138 5.18 -2.91 -15.29
C LYS A 138 3.86 -3.65 -15.50
N GLU A 139 3.79 -4.40 -16.60
CA GLU A 139 2.70 -5.33 -16.84
C GLU A 139 2.57 -6.29 -15.66
N ALA A 140 1.55 -6.06 -14.82
CA ALA A 140 1.12 -7.03 -13.83
C ALA A 140 0.52 -8.20 -14.61
N LYS A 141 1.36 -9.18 -14.98
CA LYS A 141 0.89 -10.44 -15.54
C LYS A 141 -0.03 -11.08 -14.50
N SER A 142 -1.33 -11.00 -14.75
CA SER A 142 -2.36 -11.75 -14.04
C SER A 142 -1.85 -13.18 -13.86
N ARG A 143 -1.63 -13.61 -12.61
CA ARG A 143 -1.49 -15.04 -12.28
C ARG A 143 -2.89 -15.65 -12.32
N GLY A 144 -3.45 -15.76 -13.52
CA GLY A 144 -4.80 -16.22 -13.75
C GLY A 144 -5.15 -16.14 -15.22
N ALA A 145 -4.94 -17.27 -15.91
CA ALA A 145 -5.37 -17.61 -17.27
C ALA A 145 -5.08 -16.58 -18.37
N GLU A 146 -4.14 -16.93 -19.25
CA GLU A 146 -4.07 -16.40 -20.61
C GLU A 146 -5.50 -16.37 -21.19
N GLY A 147 -6.03 -15.17 -21.46
CA GLY A 147 -7.34 -15.01 -22.09
C GLY A 147 -8.56 -14.88 -21.15
N SER A 148 -8.41 -14.44 -19.89
CA SER A 148 -9.57 -14.01 -19.07
C SER A 148 -9.42 -12.57 -18.58
N ALA A 149 -10.49 -11.77 -18.68
CA ALA A 149 -10.50 -10.39 -18.21
C ALA A 149 -10.25 -10.30 -16.69
N PRO A 150 -9.57 -9.27 -16.18
CA PRO A 150 -9.29 -9.12 -14.75
C PRO A 150 -10.57 -9.14 -13.91
N ALA A 151 -10.56 -9.91 -12.82
CA ALA A 151 -11.60 -9.85 -11.81
C ALA A 151 -11.67 -8.47 -11.15
N LEU A 152 -12.85 -8.06 -10.68
CA LEU A 152 -13.00 -6.83 -9.93
C LEU A 152 -12.82 -7.13 -8.43
N TYR A 153 -11.65 -6.79 -7.88
CA TYR A 153 -11.36 -7.01 -6.46
C TYR A 153 -11.65 -5.73 -5.66
N LEU A 154 -12.44 -5.87 -4.60
CA LEU A 154 -12.67 -4.85 -3.59
C LEU A 154 -12.16 -5.34 -2.23
N PRO A 155 -11.46 -4.50 -1.46
CA PRO A 155 -11.15 -4.80 -0.07
C PRO A 155 -12.41 -5.03 0.76
N ALA A 156 -12.36 -5.98 1.70
CA ALA A 156 -13.46 -6.24 2.62
C ALA A 156 -13.84 -5.00 3.46
N ASP A 157 -12.88 -4.12 3.70
CA ASP A 157 -12.96 -2.86 4.43
C ASP A 157 -13.10 -1.63 3.51
N TYR A 158 -13.45 -1.82 2.23
CA TYR A 158 -13.69 -0.71 1.30
C TYR A 158 -14.75 0.24 1.84
N SER A 159 -14.38 1.51 1.97
CA SER A 159 -15.09 2.52 2.77
C SER A 159 -15.83 3.59 1.98
N LEU A 160 -15.61 3.69 0.66
CA LEU A 160 -16.32 4.65 -0.18
C LEU A 160 -17.73 4.17 -0.51
N ALA A 161 -18.65 5.10 -0.75
CA ALA A 161 -20.03 4.79 -1.12
C ALA A 161 -20.17 4.28 -2.57
N THR A 162 -19.22 4.66 -3.42
CA THR A 162 -19.21 4.32 -4.85
C THR A 162 -17.85 3.76 -5.28
N LEU A 163 -17.86 3.04 -6.38
CA LEU A 163 -16.68 2.58 -7.11
C LEU A 163 -16.73 3.15 -8.53
N SER A 164 -15.71 3.89 -8.92
CA SER A 164 -15.51 4.39 -10.27
C SER A 164 -14.78 3.34 -11.12
N LEU A 165 -15.37 2.98 -12.26
CA LEU A 165 -14.85 1.97 -13.16
C LEU A 165 -14.81 2.52 -14.61
N PRO A 166 -13.66 2.99 -15.09
CA PRO A 166 -13.49 3.42 -16.47
C PRO A 166 -13.20 2.21 -17.38
N ILE A 167 -14.13 1.86 -18.26
CA ILE A 167 -13.99 0.79 -19.25
C ILE A 167 -14.00 1.41 -20.66
N ALA A 168 -12.93 1.17 -21.41
CA ALA A 168 -12.84 1.62 -22.79
C ALA A 168 -13.98 1.06 -23.64
N GLU A 169 -14.59 1.91 -24.47
CA GLU A 169 -15.73 1.55 -25.37
C GLU A 169 -17.01 1.08 -24.64
N GLY A 170 -17.04 1.16 -23.30
CA GLY A 170 -18.21 0.78 -22.51
C GLY A 170 -19.32 1.82 -22.61
N GLN A 171 -20.51 1.40 -23.01
CA GLN A 171 -21.71 2.25 -23.06
C GLN A 171 -22.77 1.83 -22.04
N SER A 172 -22.96 0.53 -21.83
CA SER A 172 -23.87 0.03 -20.80
C SER A 172 -23.16 -0.97 -19.90
N LEU A 173 -23.54 -0.98 -18.63
CA LEU A 173 -22.99 -1.86 -17.61
C LEU A 173 -24.11 -2.51 -16.83
N ARG A 174 -24.04 -3.82 -16.67
CA ARG A 174 -24.97 -4.63 -15.90
C ARG A 174 -24.27 -5.26 -14.70
N LEU A 175 -24.88 -5.13 -13.54
CA LEU A 175 -24.53 -5.89 -12.34
C LEU A 175 -25.41 -7.12 -12.26
N ILE A 176 -24.81 -8.29 -12.05
CA ILE A 176 -25.49 -9.58 -12.13
C ILE A 176 -25.31 -10.32 -10.79
N LYS A 177 -26.40 -10.85 -10.22
CA LYS A 177 -26.36 -11.73 -9.03
C LYS A 177 -25.82 -13.12 -9.37
N ALA A 178 -25.46 -13.86 -8.33
CA ALA A 178 -25.12 -15.28 -8.45
C ALA A 178 -26.24 -16.11 -9.11
N SER A 179 -27.50 -15.71 -8.91
CA SER A 179 -28.68 -16.32 -9.54
C SER A 179 -28.87 -15.97 -11.02
N LYS A 180 -27.90 -15.29 -11.66
CA LYS A 180 -27.98 -14.75 -13.04
C LYS A 180 -29.05 -13.69 -13.28
N LYS A 181 -29.68 -13.18 -12.22
CA LYS A 181 -30.64 -12.06 -12.30
C LYS A 181 -29.89 -10.73 -12.31
N GLU A 182 -30.31 -9.81 -13.18
CA GLU A 182 -29.81 -8.44 -13.19
C GLU A 182 -30.20 -7.69 -11.91
N LEU A 183 -29.23 -7.01 -11.31
CA LEU A 183 -29.38 -6.14 -10.14
C LEU A 183 -29.70 -4.70 -10.54
N MET A 184 -28.99 -4.24 -11.54
CA MET A 184 -28.90 -2.84 -11.94
C MET A 184 -28.25 -2.79 -13.33
N SER A 185 -28.70 -1.83 -14.12
CA SER A 185 -28.02 -1.40 -15.34
C SER A 185 -27.70 0.08 -15.23
N LEU A 186 -26.55 0.48 -15.79
CA LEU A 186 -26.06 1.84 -15.89
C LEU A 186 -25.67 2.13 -17.33
N SER A 187 -25.83 3.37 -17.76
CA SER A 187 -25.26 3.87 -19.01
C SER A 187 -24.10 4.81 -18.69
N SER A 188 -23.05 4.78 -19.51
CA SER A 188 -21.95 5.74 -19.40
C SER A 188 -22.33 7.03 -20.13
N ASP A 189 -21.83 8.17 -19.66
CA ASP A 189 -22.03 9.48 -20.29
C ASP A 189 -21.18 9.67 -21.57
N GLY A 190 -20.80 8.57 -22.23
CA GLY A 190 -20.00 8.56 -23.46
C GLY A 190 -18.49 8.39 -23.26
N ASN A 191 -17.99 8.54 -22.03
CA ASN A 191 -16.55 8.40 -21.71
C ASN A 191 -16.17 7.01 -21.18
N GLY A 192 -17.11 6.06 -21.12
CA GLY A 192 -16.86 4.73 -20.58
C GLY A 192 -16.65 4.67 -19.06
N LEU A 193 -16.90 5.77 -18.34
CA LEU A 193 -16.86 5.80 -16.89
C LEU A 193 -18.20 5.34 -16.30
N PHE A 194 -18.15 4.35 -15.42
CA PHE A 194 -19.30 3.89 -14.64
C PHE A 194 -19.08 4.15 -13.16
N VAL A 195 -20.06 4.74 -12.49
CA VAL A 195 -20.05 4.97 -11.03
C VAL A 195 -21.01 3.99 -10.38
N LEU A 196 -20.45 3.00 -9.68
CA LEU A 196 -21.15 1.84 -9.17
C LEU A 196 -21.46 2.02 -7.67
N PRO A 197 -22.72 1.99 -7.24
CA PRO A 197 -23.07 2.02 -5.82
C PRO A 197 -22.57 0.75 -5.10
N VAL A 198 -21.86 0.94 -3.99
CA VAL A 198 -21.24 -0.16 -3.25
C VAL A 198 -22.27 -1.11 -2.61
N ASP A 199 -23.41 -0.58 -2.18
CA ASP A 199 -24.53 -1.39 -1.66
C ASP A 199 -25.01 -2.42 -2.68
N LYS A 200 -25.00 -2.06 -3.97
CA LYS A 200 -25.34 -2.98 -5.08
C LYS A 200 -24.20 -3.92 -5.41
N LEU A 201 -22.95 -3.44 -5.40
CA LEU A 201 -21.76 -4.27 -5.65
C LEU A 201 -21.60 -5.39 -4.62
N LYS A 202 -21.97 -5.15 -3.35
CA LYS A 202 -21.98 -6.19 -2.31
C LYS A 202 -22.90 -7.37 -2.63
N LEU A 203 -23.94 -7.15 -3.43
CA LEU A 203 -24.90 -8.18 -3.85
C LEU A 203 -24.56 -8.80 -5.21
N ALA A 204 -23.63 -8.19 -5.95
CA ALA A 204 -23.25 -8.62 -7.29
C ALA A 204 -22.23 -9.77 -7.24
N SER A 205 -22.40 -10.76 -8.12
CA SER A 205 -21.40 -11.81 -8.35
C SER A 205 -20.51 -11.50 -9.55
N SER A 206 -21.03 -10.76 -10.52
CA SER A 206 -20.30 -10.42 -11.74
C SER A 206 -20.81 -9.12 -12.34
N ILE A 207 -19.97 -8.56 -13.21
CA ILE A 207 -20.21 -7.35 -13.98
C ILE A 207 -20.06 -7.67 -15.46
N GLU A 208 -20.87 -7.02 -16.29
CA GLU A 208 -20.81 -7.12 -17.73
C GLU A 208 -20.98 -5.74 -18.34
N VAL A 209 -20.08 -5.36 -19.25
CA VAL A 209 -20.06 -4.07 -19.92
C VAL A 209 -20.17 -4.31 -21.42
N GLN A 210 -21.05 -3.57 -22.07
CA GLN A 210 -21.30 -3.65 -23.50
C GLN A 210 -21.04 -2.32 -24.18
N ASN A 211 -20.64 -2.37 -25.45
CA ASN A 211 -20.51 -1.20 -26.30
C ASN A 211 -21.85 -0.84 -26.98
N ALA A 212 -21.82 0.19 -27.83
CA ALA A 212 -22.97 0.66 -28.61
C ALA A 212 -23.65 -0.39 -29.49
N SER A 213 -22.86 -1.35 -29.97
CA SER A 213 -23.34 -2.45 -30.81
C SER A 213 -23.90 -3.63 -30.00
N GLY A 214 -23.92 -3.53 -28.67
CA GLY A 214 -24.37 -4.59 -27.76
C GLY A 214 -23.34 -5.71 -27.55
N VAL A 215 -22.09 -5.53 -28.01
CA VAL A 215 -21.01 -6.50 -27.83
C VAL A 215 -20.42 -6.34 -26.44
N VAL A 216 -20.22 -7.46 -25.74
CA VAL A 216 -19.60 -7.48 -24.41
C VAL A 216 -18.10 -7.16 -24.51
N VAL A 217 -17.72 -5.98 -24.04
CA VAL A 217 -16.34 -5.49 -24.05
C VAL A 217 -15.59 -5.79 -22.76
N TYR A 218 -16.29 -6.14 -21.67
CA TYR A 218 -15.68 -6.58 -20.42
C TYR A 218 -16.69 -7.39 -19.61
N ALA A 219 -16.28 -8.55 -19.11
CA ALA A 219 -17.09 -9.37 -18.23
C ALA A 219 -16.21 -10.08 -17.20
N ALA A 220 -16.54 -9.92 -15.92
CA ALA A 220 -15.69 -10.42 -14.84
C ALA A 220 -16.46 -10.67 -13.54
N PRO A 221 -15.95 -11.56 -12.67
CA PRO A 221 -16.50 -11.70 -11.33
C PRO A 221 -16.17 -10.49 -10.44
N VAL A 222 -17.08 -10.18 -9.51
CA VAL A 222 -16.84 -9.23 -8.41
C VAL A 222 -16.46 -10.02 -7.16
N ARG A 223 -15.31 -9.69 -6.55
CA ARG A 223 -14.80 -10.40 -5.36
C ARG A 223 -14.45 -9.41 -4.25
N TRP A 224 -14.93 -9.72 -3.05
CA TRP A 224 -14.56 -9.04 -1.82
C TRP A 224 -13.43 -9.82 -1.15
N VAL A 225 -12.27 -9.18 -0.99
CA VAL A 225 -11.04 -9.82 -0.56
C VAL A 225 -10.53 -9.16 0.71
N ARG A 226 -10.17 -9.97 1.71
CA ARG A 226 -9.50 -9.47 2.91
C ARG A 226 -8.03 -9.26 2.59
N LEU A 227 -7.56 -8.02 2.72
CA LEU A 227 -6.15 -7.71 2.63
C LEU A 227 -5.51 -7.93 4.01
N GLU A 228 -4.54 -8.83 4.07
CA GLU A 228 -3.66 -8.94 5.22
C GLU A 228 -2.57 -7.87 5.06
N SER A 229 -2.84 -6.69 5.62
CA SER A 229 -1.87 -5.61 5.73
C SER A 229 -1.48 -5.45 7.20
N GLU A 230 -0.19 -5.35 7.48
CA GLU A 230 0.32 -4.98 8.81
C GLU A 230 -0.05 -3.53 9.19
N VAL A 231 -0.49 -2.73 8.22
CA VAL A 231 -0.84 -1.33 8.41
C VAL A 231 -2.26 -1.05 7.91
N THR A 232 -3.10 -0.52 8.79
CA THR A 232 -4.45 -0.07 8.45
C THR A 232 -4.39 1.33 7.84
N PRO A 233 -4.87 1.53 6.60
CA PRO A 233 -4.92 2.85 6.00
C PRO A 233 -5.81 3.80 6.82
N THR A 234 -5.37 5.03 7.04
CA THR A 234 -6.11 6.02 7.84
C THR A 234 -6.88 7.03 7.00
N ASN A 235 -6.56 7.13 5.70
CA ASN A 235 -7.20 8.04 4.75
C ASN A 235 -7.28 7.42 3.34
N SER A 236 -8.04 8.07 2.45
CA SER A 236 -8.27 7.59 1.08
C SER A 236 -6.99 7.45 0.26
N HIS A 237 -6.04 8.37 0.41
CA HIS A 237 -4.78 8.31 -0.34
C HIS A 237 -3.94 7.10 0.08
N GLU A 238 -3.79 6.86 1.38
CA GLU A 238 -3.12 5.67 1.92
C GLU A 238 -3.82 4.37 1.48
N ALA A 239 -5.17 4.36 1.46
CA ALA A 239 -5.92 3.20 1.00
C ALA A 239 -5.64 2.90 -0.49
N ALA A 240 -5.57 3.93 -1.33
CA ALA A 240 -5.17 3.77 -2.72
C ALA A 240 -3.75 3.22 -2.87
N LEU A 241 -2.79 3.76 -2.13
CA LEU A 241 -1.39 3.31 -2.17
C LEU A 241 -1.23 1.88 -1.63
N ALA A 242 -1.97 1.50 -0.59
CA ALA A 242 -1.96 0.14 -0.06
C ALA A 242 -2.45 -0.87 -1.10
N LEU A 243 -3.54 -0.55 -1.80
CA LEU A 243 -4.04 -1.37 -2.91
C LEU A 243 -3.05 -1.44 -4.06
N TRP A 244 -2.38 -0.32 -4.33
CA TRP A 244 -1.37 -0.23 -5.36
C TRP A 244 -0.17 -1.16 -5.10
N LEU A 245 0.34 -1.17 -3.87
CA LEU A 245 1.50 -1.98 -3.48
C LEU A 245 1.26 -3.50 -3.67
N THR A 246 0.01 -3.95 -3.73
CA THR A 246 -0.31 -5.35 -4.06
C THR A 246 0.14 -5.76 -5.47
N SER A 247 0.39 -4.80 -6.37
CA SER A 247 0.73 -5.01 -7.78
C SER A 247 -0.27 -5.89 -8.54
N ASN A 248 -1.51 -5.99 -8.07
CA ASN A 248 -2.56 -6.75 -8.72
C ASN A 248 -3.57 -5.81 -9.38
N VAL A 249 -3.62 -5.86 -10.72
CA VAL A 249 -4.48 -5.03 -11.56
C VAL A 249 -5.97 -5.13 -11.20
N SER A 250 -6.40 -6.24 -10.61
CA SER A 250 -7.78 -6.46 -10.16
C SER A 250 -8.26 -5.43 -9.11
N TYR A 251 -7.34 -4.82 -8.36
CA TYR A 251 -7.65 -3.76 -7.39
C TYR A 251 -7.61 -2.35 -7.99
N ALA A 252 -7.18 -2.18 -9.24
CA ALA A 252 -7.00 -0.87 -9.85
C ALA A 252 -8.27 0.02 -9.78
N PRO A 253 -9.50 -0.50 -10.01
CA PRO A 253 -10.71 0.32 -9.86
C PRO A 253 -10.96 0.81 -8.43
N ALA A 254 -10.65 -0.01 -7.42
CA ALA A 254 -10.77 0.39 -6.02
C ALA A 254 -9.73 1.46 -5.67
N ALA A 255 -8.47 1.29 -6.11
CA ALA A 255 -7.42 2.29 -5.95
C ALA A 255 -7.77 3.61 -6.65
N TYR A 256 -8.27 3.54 -7.89
CA TYR A 256 -8.72 4.71 -8.66
C TYR A 256 -9.80 5.50 -7.92
N SER A 257 -10.81 4.82 -7.37
CA SER A 257 -11.89 5.46 -6.62
C SER A 257 -11.38 6.19 -5.37
N TYR A 258 -10.41 5.59 -4.67
CA TYR A 258 -9.74 6.22 -3.54
C TYR A 258 -8.90 7.43 -3.93
N LEU A 259 -8.21 7.39 -5.07
CA LEU A 259 -7.44 8.53 -5.59
C LEU A 259 -8.34 9.69 -6.00
N LEU A 260 -9.48 9.40 -6.62
CA LEU A 260 -10.50 10.42 -6.90
C LEU A 260 -11.03 11.04 -5.59
N ALA A 261 -11.28 10.22 -4.56
CA ALA A 261 -11.73 10.70 -3.26
C ALA A 261 -10.66 11.49 -2.48
N SER A 262 -9.36 11.27 -2.78
CA SER A 262 -8.26 12.05 -2.22
C SER A 262 -7.86 13.24 -3.09
N SER A 263 -8.55 13.52 -4.20
CA SER A 263 -8.23 14.58 -5.17
C SER A 263 -6.84 14.45 -5.81
N ASP A 264 -6.30 13.23 -5.94
CA ASP A 264 -5.02 12.97 -6.60
C ASP A 264 -5.22 12.67 -8.09
N SER A 265 -5.43 13.73 -8.88
CA SER A 265 -5.79 13.63 -10.29
C SER A 265 -4.70 13.03 -11.19
N ASP A 266 -3.44 13.29 -10.86
CA ASP A 266 -2.30 12.84 -11.66
C ASP A 266 -2.18 11.32 -11.58
N LEU A 267 -2.16 10.78 -10.35
CA LEU A 267 -2.06 9.34 -10.15
C LEU A 267 -3.34 8.63 -10.59
N ALA A 268 -4.52 9.22 -10.35
CA ALA A 268 -5.79 8.68 -10.82
C ALA A 268 -5.78 8.49 -12.34
N LYS A 269 -5.25 9.44 -13.12
CA LYS A 269 -5.15 9.33 -14.58
C LYS A 269 -4.23 8.20 -15.04
N VAL A 270 -3.13 7.95 -14.33
CA VAL A 270 -2.25 6.80 -14.61
C VAL A 270 -3.00 5.49 -14.38
N VAL A 271 -3.75 5.38 -13.28
CA VAL A 271 -4.55 4.20 -12.95
C VAL A 271 -5.67 4.00 -13.96
N GLU A 272 -6.36 5.07 -14.35
CA GLU A 272 -7.43 5.05 -15.35
C GLU A 272 -6.94 4.48 -16.68
N ASN A 273 -5.81 4.98 -17.19
CA ASN A 273 -5.21 4.47 -18.42
C ASN A 273 -4.89 2.97 -18.31
N ARG A 274 -4.42 2.52 -17.15
CA ARG A 274 -4.15 1.10 -16.88
C ARG A 274 -5.42 0.27 -16.87
N ILE A 275 -6.49 0.75 -16.22
CA ILE A 275 -7.79 0.07 -16.23
C ILE A 275 -8.30 -0.04 -17.67
N GLN A 276 -8.30 1.06 -18.42
CA GLN A 276 -8.76 1.08 -19.81
C GLN A 276 -7.95 0.17 -20.73
N ALA A 277 -6.67 -0.11 -20.43
CA ALA A 277 -5.84 -1.04 -21.19
C ALA A 277 -6.12 -2.51 -20.84
N GLU A 278 -6.30 -2.82 -19.56
CA GLU A 278 -6.29 -4.19 -19.03
C GLU A 278 -7.69 -4.78 -18.80
N PHE A 279 -8.69 -3.94 -18.49
CA PHE A 279 -10.07 -4.37 -18.24
C PHE A 279 -10.84 -4.49 -19.56
N ARG A 280 -10.33 -5.36 -20.43
CA ARG A 280 -10.93 -5.69 -21.73
C ARG A 280 -11.27 -7.18 -21.77
N GLY A 281 -12.38 -7.48 -22.41
CA GLY A 281 -12.94 -8.80 -22.57
C GLY A 281 -12.13 -9.65 -23.54
N THR A 282 -12.38 -10.96 -23.48
CA THR A 282 -11.78 -11.96 -24.38
C THR A 282 -12.73 -12.44 -25.46
N ALA A 283 -13.91 -11.83 -25.54
CA ALA A 283 -14.84 -11.99 -26.64
C ALA A 283 -14.32 -11.18 -27.85
N ARG A 284 -13.40 -11.78 -28.61
CA ARG A 284 -13.31 -11.54 -30.05
C ARG A 284 -14.09 -12.63 -30.76
#